data_AF-A0A961WP03-F1
#
_entry.id   AF-A0A961WP03-F1
#
_cell.length_a   1.000
_cell.length_b   1.000
_cell.length_c   1.000
_cell.angle_alpha   90.00
_cell.angle_beta   90.00
_cell.angle_gamma   90.00
#
_symmetry.space_group_name_H-M   'P 1'
#
loop_
_entity.id
_entity.type
_entity.pdbx_description
1 polymer ?
#
loop_
_entity_poly.entity_id
_entity_poly.type
_entity_poly.pdbx_seq_one_letter_code
_entity_poly.pdbx_strand_id
1 'polypeptide(L)'
;VARTIRSTREKLSIRPGNLNFDRTLLKMHARSILAAGAAFPVLIGLITIAGLALGAGLPAVVWGFIAIALQGMILVVAQRADRTDEDRLDVQGLTRNFMVAHFIAGLAWAGLAMLDCEACGADQTAIMKAVLLLLAIAATAVVGWALNGALIASFTLPVATYAFMTARDFDPARLSMAVMLVAALPFFAYISRHLHASAVMMLSFRSEKDSLIAELETANAMSDEARRRAEEANLAKSRFLASMSHELR
;
A
#
# COMPACT_ATOMS: atom_id res chain seq x y z
N VAL A 1 -25.60 -9.01 -25.83
CA VAL A 1 -24.19 -9.05 -26.29
C VAL A 1 -23.44 -7.75 -25.97
N ALA A 2 -23.87 -6.58 -26.47
CA ALA A 2 -23.15 -5.30 -26.23
C ALA A 2 -23.01 -4.89 -24.75
N ARG A 3 -24.04 -5.07 -23.91
CA ARG A 3 -23.95 -4.86 -22.44
C ARG A 3 -22.96 -5.81 -21.78
N THR A 4 -22.94 -7.05 -22.22
CA THR A 4 -22.02 -8.08 -21.73
C THR A 4 -20.58 -7.69 -22.08
N ILE A 5 -20.31 -7.35 -23.34
CA ILE A 5 -19.00 -6.87 -23.81
C ILE A 5 -18.56 -5.59 -23.07
N ARG A 6 -19.46 -4.62 -22.85
CA ARG A 6 -19.15 -3.41 -22.09
C ARG A 6 -18.81 -3.74 -20.63
N SER A 7 -19.55 -4.64 -19.99
CA SER A 7 -19.24 -5.08 -18.62
C SER A 7 -17.92 -5.84 -18.54
N THR A 8 -17.55 -6.62 -19.57
CA THR A 8 -16.25 -7.30 -19.63
C THR A 8 -15.13 -6.30 -19.84
N ARG A 9 -15.35 -5.29 -20.70
CA ARG A 9 -14.39 -4.20 -20.95
C ARG A 9 -14.18 -3.32 -19.71
N GLU A 10 -15.23 -3.03 -18.96
CA GLU A 10 -15.19 -2.23 -17.73
C GLU A 10 -14.58 -3.02 -16.57
N LYS A 11 -14.74 -4.36 -16.56
CA LYS A 11 -13.98 -5.28 -15.70
C LYS A 11 -12.49 -5.36 -16.06
N LEU A 12 -12.16 -5.24 -17.36
CA LEU A 12 -10.78 -5.28 -17.87
C LEU A 12 -10.07 -3.93 -17.80
N SER A 13 -10.79 -2.80 -17.82
CA SER A 13 -10.18 -1.47 -17.80
C SER A 13 -9.84 -1.06 -16.36
N ILE A 14 -8.60 -1.31 -15.95
CA ILE A 14 -8.06 -0.80 -14.70
C ILE A 14 -7.69 0.68 -14.92
N ARG A 15 -8.58 1.59 -14.51
CA ARG A 15 -8.35 3.05 -14.55
C ARG A 15 -8.43 3.62 -13.13
N PRO A 16 -7.68 4.69 -12.81
CA PRO A 16 -7.81 5.41 -11.55
C PRO A 16 -9.27 5.80 -11.29
N GLY A 17 -9.80 5.46 -10.11
CA GLY A 17 -11.20 5.70 -9.74
C GLY A 17 -12.19 4.60 -10.13
N ASN A 18 -11.74 3.48 -10.73
CA ASN A 18 -12.56 2.28 -10.91
C ASN A 18 -12.56 1.43 -9.63
N LEU A 19 -13.73 0.92 -9.22
CA LEU A 19 -13.90 0.02 -8.06
C LEU A 19 -12.94 -1.18 -8.08
N ASN A 20 -12.71 -1.78 -9.25
CA ASN A 20 -11.78 -2.91 -9.36
C ASN A 20 -10.33 -2.47 -9.07
N PHE A 21 -9.95 -1.28 -9.50
CA PHE A 21 -8.63 -0.74 -9.24
C PHE A 21 -8.41 -0.46 -7.74
N ASP A 22 -9.41 0.12 -7.07
CA ASP A 22 -9.35 0.40 -5.64
C ASP A 22 -9.24 -0.90 -4.82
N ARG A 23 -9.90 -1.98 -5.26
CA ARG A 23 -9.77 -3.32 -4.67
C ARG A 23 -8.37 -3.89 -4.85
N THR A 24 -7.79 -3.77 -6.05
CA THR A 24 -6.41 -4.19 -6.31
C THR A 24 -5.43 -3.41 -5.42
N LEU A 25 -5.59 -2.09 -5.28
CA LEU A 25 -4.76 -1.25 -4.40
C LEU A 25 -4.84 -1.70 -2.93
N LEU A 26 -6.05 -1.94 -2.41
CA LEU A 26 -6.22 -2.43 -1.03
C LEU A 26 -5.60 -3.81 -0.82
N LYS A 27 -5.67 -4.71 -1.81
CA LYS A 27 -4.99 -6.01 -1.74
C LYS A 27 -3.47 -5.86 -1.72
N MET A 28 -2.91 -4.99 -2.56
CA MET A 28 -1.48 -4.72 -2.54
C MET A 28 -1.03 -4.11 -1.21
N HIS A 29 -1.84 -3.22 -0.62
CA HIS A 29 -1.58 -2.68 0.71
C HIS A 29 -1.58 -3.77 1.79
N ALA A 30 -2.58 -4.64 1.77
CA ALA A 30 -2.66 -5.77 2.69
C ALA A 30 -1.41 -6.66 2.58
N ARG A 31 -0.99 -6.98 1.35
CA ARG A 31 0.21 -7.79 1.11
C ARG A 31 1.50 -7.07 1.52
N SER A 32 1.62 -5.76 1.33
CA SER A 32 2.79 -5.01 1.78
C SER A 32 2.89 -5.02 3.31
N ILE A 33 1.76 -4.88 4.01
CA ILE A 33 1.69 -5.01 5.47
C ILE A 33 2.10 -6.43 5.92
N LEU A 34 1.58 -7.47 5.27
CA LEU A 34 1.89 -8.86 5.64
C LEU A 34 3.37 -9.19 5.38
N ALA A 35 3.93 -8.73 4.26
CA ALA A 35 5.34 -8.89 3.94
C ALA A 35 6.25 -8.18 4.97
N ALA A 36 5.83 -7.01 5.46
CA ALA A 36 6.49 -6.28 6.53
C ALA A 36 6.04 -6.70 7.95
N GLY A 37 5.33 -7.81 8.10
CA GLY A 37 4.60 -8.13 9.33
C GLY A 37 5.48 -8.33 10.56
N ALA A 38 6.73 -8.76 10.39
CA ALA A 38 7.70 -8.89 11.47
C ALA A 38 8.46 -7.59 11.76
N ALA A 39 8.48 -6.62 10.86
CA ALA A 39 9.33 -5.43 10.96
C ALA A 39 8.98 -4.57 12.19
N PHE A 40 7.69 -4.26 12.37
CA PHE A 40 7.25 -3.44 13.50
C PHE A 40 7.37 -4.15 14.86
N PRO A 41 6.96 -5.43 15.03
CA PRO A 41 7.20 -6.16 16.27
C PRO A 41 8.68 -6.25 16.65
N VAL A 42 9.56 -6.49 15.68
CA VAL A 42 11.02 -6.50 15.91
C VAL A 42 11.50 -5.12 16.36
N LEU A 43 11.06 -4.05 15.67
CA LEU A 43 11.42 -2.68 16.06
C LEU A 43 10.95 -2.36 17.49
N ILE A 44 9.69 -2.64 17.82
CA ILE A 44 9.14 -2.39 19.17
C ILE A 44 9.88 -3.23 20.22
N GLY A 45 10.21 -4.49 19.90
CA GLY A 45 10.99 -5.36 20.76
C GLY A 45 12.39 -4.78 21.06
N LEU A 46 13.10 -4.31 20.02
CA LEU A 46 14.41 -3.67 20.17
C LEU A 46 14.33 -2.39 21.03
N ILE A 47 13.31 -1.56 20.81
CA ILE A 47 13.07 -0.36 21.64
C ILE A 47 12.84 -0.74 23.10
N THR A 48 12.04 -1.77 23.34
CA THR A 48 11.71 -2.24 24.70
C THR A 48 12.95 -2.78 25.41
N ILE A 49 13.76 -3.59 24.72
CA ILE A 49 15.01 -4.15 25.27
C ILE A 49 16.01 -3.04 25.58
N ALA A 50 16.18 -2.08 24.66
CA ALA A 50 17.06 -0.93 24.88
C ALA A 50 16.58 -0.07 26.06
N GLY A 51 15.28 0.22 26.15
CA GLY A 51 14.69 0.95 27.27
C GLY A 51 14.91 0.24 28.61
N LEU A 52 14.76 -1.08 28.65
CA LEU A 52 15.06 -1.88 29.84
C LEU A 52 16.55 -1.79 30.24
N ALA A 53 17.46 -1.91 29.29
CA ALA A 53 18.90 -1.80 29.54
C ALA A 53 19.31 -0.43 30.07
N LEU A 54 18.57 0.63 29.69
CA LEU A 54 18.76 2.00 30.15
C LEU A 54 18.02 2.33 31.46
N GLY A 55 17.25 1.39 32.03
CA GLY A 55 16.57 1.56 33.31
C GLY A 55 15.15 2.09 33.25
N ALA A 56 14.48 2.08 32.09
CA ALA A 56 13.07 2.49 31.96
C ALA A 56 12.08 1.54 32.68
N GLY A 57 12.55 0.36 33.11
CA GLY A 57 11.82 -0.55 33.99
C GLY A 57 10.54 -1.16 33.39
N LEU A 58 9.60 -1.50 34.27
CA LEU A 58 8.34 -2.15 33.92
C LEU A 58 7.47 -1.36 32.92
N PRO A 59 7.36 -0.01 32.98
CA PRO A 59 6.58 0.76 32.01
C PRO A 59 6.96 0.50 30.55
N ALA A 60 8.26 0.36 30.25
CA ALA A 60 8.74 0.07 28.89
C ALA A 60 8.23 -1.29 28.39
N VAL A 61 8.22 -2.30 29.26
CA VAL A 61 7.74 -3.66 28.92
C VAL A 61 6.24 -3.66 28.67
N VAL A 62 5.48 -3.02 29.56
CA VAL A 62 4.02 -2.88 29.42
C VAL A 62 3.69 -2.15 28.11
N TRP A 63 4.39 -1.05 27.82
CA TRP A 63 4.25 -0.34 26.55
C TRP A 63 4.57 -1.25 25.35
N GLY A 64 5.68 -2.00 25.38
CA GLY A 64 6.09 -2.88 24.29
C GLY A 64 5.03 -3.94 23.96
N PHE A 65 4.47 -4.60 24.98
CA PHE A 65 3.38 -5.57 24.79
C PHE A 65 2.12 -4.93 24.22
N ILE A 66 1.70 -3.78 24.74
CA ILE A 66 0.55 -3.03 24.22
C ILE A 66 0.79 -2.62 22.77
N ALA A 67 1.97 -2.08 22.46
CA ALA A 67 2.31 -1.62 21.12
C ALA A 67 2.30 -2.77 20.10
N ILE A 68 2.85 -3.94 20.45
CA ILE A 68 2.79 -5.14 19.58
C ILE A 68 1.35 -5.59 19.38
N ALA A 69 0.54 -5.62 20.45
CA ALA A 69 -0.86 -6.03 20.36
C ALA A 69 -1.69 -5.08 19.48
N LEU A 70 -1.52 -3.76 19.64
CA LEU A 70 -2.23 -2.77 18.85
C LEU A 70 -1.75 -2.77 17.38
N GLN A 71 -0.45 -2.94 17.13
CA GLN A 71 0.09 -3.11 15.78
C GLN A 71 -0.46 -4.37 15.11
N GLY A 72 -0.66 -5.44 15.89
CA GLY A 72 -1.24 -6.70 15.44
C GLY A 72 -2.64 -6.54 14.82
N MET A 73 -3.41 -5.52 15.19
CA MET A 73 -4.72 -5.27 14.57
C MET A 73 -4.61 -4.92 13.08
N ILE A 74 -3.57 -4.18 12.68
CA ILE A 74 -3.33 -3.88 11.26
C ILE A 74 -3.06 -5.18 10.50
N LEU A 75 -2.28 -6.10 11.09
CA LEU A 75 -2.02 -7.41 10.50
C LEU A 75 -3.29 -8.26 10.40
N VAL A 76 -4.16 -8.24 11.40
CA VAL A 76 -5.44 -8.96 11.35
C VAL A 76 -6.33 -8.42 10.23
N VAL A 77 -6.42 -7.11 10.07
CA VAL A 77 -7.18 -6.50 8.96
C VAL A 77 -6.55 -6.87 7.62
N ALA A 78 -5.22 -6.82 7.50
CA ALA A 78 -4.50 -7.22 6.29
C ALA A 78 -4.70 -8.70 5.93
N GLN A 79 -4.64 -9.61 6.90
CA GLN A 79 -4.91 -11.04 6.69
C GLN A 79 -6.35 -11.28 6.20
N ARG A 80 -7.33 -10.59 6.80
CA ARG A 80 -8.72 -10.68 6.37
C ARG A 80 -8.91 -10.17 4.94
N ALA A 81 -8.25 -9.07 4.60
CA ALA A 81 -8.28 -8.49 3.25
C ALA A 81 -7.66 -9.42 2.20
N ASP A 82 -6.49 -10.01 2.47
CA ASP A 82 -5.80 -10.90 1.53
C ASP A 82 -6.55 -12.22 1.30
N ARG A 83 -7.19 -12.76 2.35
CA ARG A 83 -8.02 -13.98 2.26
C ARG A 83 -9.36 -13.78 1.54
N THR A 84 -9.82 -12.54 1.38
CA THR A 84 -11.09 -12.25 0.74
C THR A 84 -10.88 -12.14 -0.78
N ASP A 85 -11.77 -12.74 -1.57
CA ASP A 85 -11.75 -12.61 -3.04
C ASP A 85 -11.88 -11.13 -3.44
N GLU A 86 -11.13 -10.73 -4.46
CA GLU A 86 -10.99 -9.30 -4.82
C GLU A 86 -12.34 -8.67 -5.18
N ASP A 87 -13.17 -9.42 -5.89
CA ASP A 87 -14.51 -9.09 -6.36
C ASP A 87 -15.55 -8.97 -5.22
N ARG A 88 -15.26 -9.54 -4.04
CA ARG A 88 -16.10 -9.47 -2.83
C ARG A 88 -15.66 -8.41 -1.83
N LEU A 89 -14.55 -7.71 -2.09
CA LEU A 89 -14.07 -6.67 -1.19
C LEU A 89 -15.01 -5.45 -1.19
N ASP A 90 -15.45 -5.09 0.01
CA ASP A 90 -16.06 -3.79 0.31
C ASP A 90 -14.94 -2.76 0.52
N VAL A 91 -14.71 -1.94 -0.52
CA VAL A 91 -13.65 -0.92 -0.56
C VAL A 91 -13.82 0.09 0.59
N GLN A 92 -15.03 0.56 0.84
CA GLN A 92 -15.26 1.62 1.83
C GLN A 92 -15.13 1.09 3.26
N GLY A 93 -15.74 -0.05 3.54
CA GLY A 93 -15.63 -0.71 4.85
C GLY A 93 -14.19 -1.10 5.18
N LEU A 94 -13.47 -1.67 4.22
CA LEU A 94 -12.08 -2.09 4.43
C LEU A 94 -11.14 -0.90 4.60
N THR A 95 -11.29 0.16 3.79
CA THR A 95 -10.52 1.40 3.94
C THR A 95 -10.71 1.99 5.33
N ARG A 96 -11.96 2.07 5.80
CA ARG A 96 -12.26 2.54 7.16
C ARG A 96 -11.60 1.67 8.23
N ASN A 97 -11.67 0.34 8.09
CA ASN A 97 -11.06 -0.58 9.04
C ASN A 97 -9.54 -0.42 9.10
N PHE A 98 -8.86 -0.24 7.96
CA PHE A 98 -7.43 0.06 7.95
C PHE A 98 -7.13 1.41 8.60
N MET A 99 -7.90 2.47 8.33
CA MET A 99 -7.73 3.77 8.96
C MET A 99 -7.86 3.70 10.49
N VAL A 100 -8.88 2.97 10.98
CA VAL A 100 -9.08 2.76 12.41
C VAL A 100 -7.92 1.95 13.01
N ALA A 101 -7.47 0.88 12.36
CA ALA A 101 -6.36 0.08 12.84
C ALA A 101 -5.05 0.91 12.90
N HIS A 102 -4.78 1.73 11.89
CA HIS A 102 -3.65 2.66 11.86
C HIS A 102 -3.73 3.71 12.97
N PHE A 103 -4.92 4.29 13.18
CA PHE A 103 -5.14 5.25 14.27
C PHE A 103 -4.87 4.62 15.64
N ILE A 104 -5.38 3.41 15.88
CA ILE A 104 -5.17 2.72 17.16
C ILE A 104 -3.69 2.33 17.34
N ALA A 105 -3.02 1.86 16.29
CA ALA A 105 -1.57 1.64 16.34
C ALA A 105 -0.81 2.96 16.64
N GLY A 106 -1.29 4.08 16.12
CA GLY A 106 -0.82 5.42 16.48
C GLY A 106 -0.91 5.73 17.97
N LEU A 107 -1.96 5.29 18.67
CA LEU A 107 -2.08 5.48 20.12
C LEU A 107 -0.92 4.82 20.88
N ALA A 108 -0.42 3.67 20.41
CA ALA A 108 0.75 3.03 21.00
C ALA A 108 1.99 3.92 20.91
N TRP A 109 2.22 4.54 19.75
CA TRP A 109 3.34 5.48 19.55
C TRP A 109 3.18 6.76 20.38
N ALA A 110 1.96 7.21 20.64
CA ALA A 110 1.72 8.32 21.56
C ALA A 110 2.09 7.95 23.00
N GLY A 111 1.84 6.69 23.40
CA GLY A 111 2.30 6.14 24.66
C GLY A 111 3.83 6.17 24.82
N LEU A 112 4.59 5.95 23.73
CA LEU A 112 6.06 6.07 23.75
C LEU A 112 6.50 7.50 24.06
N ALA A 113 5.84 8.50 23.47
CA ALA A 113 6.15 9.90 23.72
C ALA A 113 5.96 10.27 25.21
N MET A 114 4.95 9.68 25.85
CA MET A 114 4.61 9.89 27.26
C MET A 114 5.46 9.06 28.25
N LEU A 115 6.29 8.13 27.77
CA LEU A 115 7.01 7.21 28.64
C LEU A 115 8.22 7.90 29.28
N ASP A 116 8.22 8.05 30.60
CA ASP A 116 9.33 8.68 31.32
C ASP A 116 10.44 7.68 31.67
N CYS A 117 11.67 8.18 31.69
CA CYS A 117 12.84 7.43 32.13
C CYS A 117 13.78 8.35 32.89
N GLU A 118 13.75 8.27 34.22
CA GLU A 118 14.61 9.10 35.09
C GLU A 118 16.09 8.73 34.93
N ALA A 119 16.39 7.43 34.78
CA ALA A 119 17.76 6.91 34.64
C ALA A 119 18.43 7.27 33.30
N CYS A 120 17.63 7.58 32.27
CA CYS A 120 18.11 7.81 30.91
C CYS A 120 18.63 9.25 30.69
N GLY A 121 18.32 10.19 31.59
CA GLY A 121 18.56 11.62 31.38
C GLY A 121 17.57 12.27 30.40
N ALA A 122 17.17 13.52 30.69
CA ALA A 122 16.09 14.19 29.96
C ALA A 122 16.39 14.40 28.47
N ASP A 123 17.60 14.89 28.15
CA ASP A 123 17.97 15.20 26.75
C ASP A 123 18.13 13.94 25.90
N GLN A 124 18.79 12.90 26.43
CA GLN A 124 18.97 11.64 25.72
C GLN A 124 17.63 10.95 25.48
N THR A 125 16.73 10.98 26.46
CA THR A 125 15.36 10.44 26.32
C THR A 125 14.58 11.17 25.24
N ALA A 126 14.65 12.51 25.20
CA ALA A 126 13.99 13.31 24.18
C ALA A 126 14.51 12.98 22.77
N ILE A 127 15.84 12.96 22.59
CA ILE A 127 16.48 12.60 21.31
C ILE A 127 16.07 11.18 20.88
N MET A 128 16.14 10.21 21.80
CA MET A 128 15.78 8.83 21.52
C MET A 128 14.31 8.70 21.08
N LYS A 129 13.36 9.31 21.82
CA LYS A 129 11.94 9.33 21.43
C LYS A 129 11.73 9.93 20.04
N ALA A 130 12.40 11.05 19.74
CA ALA A 130 12.28 11.69 18.45
C ALA A 130 12.80 10.82 17.30
N VAL A 131 13.98 10.20 17.47
CA VAL A 131 14.56 9.29 16.47
C VAL A 131 13.68 8.06 16.25
N LEU A 132 13.17 7.46 17.33
CA LEU A 132 12.30 6.28 17.24
C LEU A 132 10.95 6.58 16.57
N LEU A 133 10.34 7.73 16.87
CA LEU A 133 9.14 8.19 16.18
C LEU A 133 9.42 8.46 14.69
N LEU A 134 10.54 9.09 14.37
CA LEU A 134 10.93 9.34 12.98
C LEU A 134 11.14 8.04 12.19
N LEU A 135 11.79 7.04 12.80
CA LEU A 135 11.95 5.71 12.22
C LEU A 135 10.59 5.02 11.99
N ALA A 136 9.68 5.11 12.96
CA ALA A 136 8.33 4.55 12.84
C ALA A 136 7.51 5.24 11.74
N ILE A 137 7.61 6.57 11.62
CA ILE A 137 7.00 7.36 10.53
C ILE A 137 7.55 6.89 9.19
N ALA A 138 8.87 6.81 9.05
CA ALA A 138 9.53 6.39 7.82
C ALA A 138 9.14 4.96 7.41
N ALA A 139 9.18 4.01 8.35
CA ALA A 139 8.77 2.63 8.11
C ALA A 139 7.30 2.55 7.65
N THR A 140 6.41 3.31 8.30
CA THR A 140 4.99 3.35 7.93
C THR A 140 4.77 4.02 6.59
N ALA A 141 5.56 5.04 6.23
CA ALA A 141 5.49 5.69 4.91
C ALA A 141 5.80 4.69 3.79
N VAL A 142 6.81 3.85 4.00
CA VAL A 142 7.27 2.83 3.04
C VAL A 142 6.29 1.66 2.97
N VAL A 143 5.72 1.20 4.08
CA VAL A 143 4.79 0.05 4.09
C VAL A 143 3.37 0.46 3.66
N GLY A 144 2.96 1.68 4.06
CA GLY A 144 1.62 2.23 3.90
C GLY A 144 1.37 3.01 2.61
N TRP A 145 2.29 2.98 1.65
CA TRP A 145 2.20 3.73 0.40
C TRP A 145 0.87 3.53 -0.35
N ALA A 146 0.25 2.36 -0.24
CA ALA A 146 -0.97 2.04 -0.97
C ALA A 146 -2.25 2.64 -0.35
N LEU A 147 -2.19 3.19 0.87
CA LEU A 147 -3.34 3.79 1.56
C LEU A 147 -3.10 5.25 1.89
N ASN A 148 -3.70 6.15 1.09
CA ASN A 148 -3.61 7.59 1.30
C ASN A 148 -4.18 7.99 2.66
N GLY A 149 -3.36 8.60 3.51
CA GLY A 149 -3.76 9.14 4.81
C GLY A 149 -3.43 8.26 6.01
N ALA A 150 -3.00 7.01 5.81
CA ALA A 150 -2.64 6.10 6.90
C ALA A 150 -1.55 6.68 7.83
N LEU A 151 -0.57 7.38 7.24
CA LEU A 151 0.52 8.01 7.96
C LEU A 151 0.05 9.18 8.85
N ILE A 152 -0.85 10.01 8.34
CA ILE A 152 -1.46 11.12 9.11
C ILE A 152 -2.30 10.54 10.24
N ALA A 153 -3.15 9.56 9.94
CA ALA A 153 -3.98 8.89 10.95
C ALA A 153 -3.16 8.25 12.08
N SER A 154 -1.98 7.70 11.76
CA SER A 154 -1.12 7.02 12.74
C SER A 154 -0.28 7.99 13.59
N PHE A 155 0.26 9.06 12.99
CA PHE A 155 1.33 9.84 13.64
C PHE A 155 0.99 11.28 14.01
N THR A 156 -0.17 11.82 13.60
CA THR A 156 -0.56 13.17 14.03
C THR A 156 -0.65 13.27 15.55
N LEU A 157 -1.26 12.29 16.23
CA LEU A 157 -1.38 12.32 17.69
C LEU A 157 -0.03 12.13 18.40
N PRO A 158 0.80 11.11 18.09
CA PRO A 158 2.14 10.98 18.68
C PRO A 158 3.01 12.23 18.55
N VAL A 159 3.05 12.82 17.35
CA VAL A 159 3.85 14.01 17.08
C VAL A 159 3.30 15.22 17.86
N ALA A 160 1.97 15.40 17.89
CA ALA A 160 1.35 16.47 18.66
C ALA A 160 1.62 16.32 20.18
N THR A 161 1.50 15.10 20.72
CA THR A 161 1.80 14.81 22.13
C THR A 161 3.26 15.12 22.44
N TYR A 162 4.20 14.63 21.64
CA TYR A 162 5.63 14.88 21.83
C TYR A 162 5.96 16.38 21.77
N ALA A 163 5.44 17.09 20.77
CA ALA A 163 5.64 18.53 20.61
C ALA A 163 5.05 19.31 21.78
N PHE A 164 3.84 18.96 22.24
CA PHE A 164 3.20 19.60 23.37
C PHE A 164 3.98 19.42 24.68
N MET A 165 4.43 18.19 24.97
CA MET A 165 5.23 17.91 26.17
C MET A 165 6.54 18.69 26.15
N THR A 166 7.20 18.73 24.99
CA THR A 166 8.49 19.41 24.83
C THR A 166 8.36 20.94 24.89
N ALA A 167 7.28 21.50 24.36
CA ALA A 167 7.04 22.94 24.36
C ALA A 167 6.83 23.51 25.77
N ARG A 168 6.42 22.69 26.75
CA ARG A 168 6.24 23.17 28.13
C ARG A 168 7.55 23.51 28.83
N ASP A 169 8.63 22.83 28.48
CA ASP A 169 9.91 22.98 29.16
C ASP A 169 10.80 24.08 28.54
N PHE A 170 10.42 24.60 27.36
CA PHE A 170 11.11 25.67 26.61
C PHE A 170 12.61 25.44 26.35
N ASP A 171 13.09 24.20 26.42
CA ASP A 171 14.46 23.86 26.10
C ASP A 171 14.70 23.91 24.57
N PRO A 172 15.64 24.74 24.06
CA PRO A 172 15.84 24.91 22.63
C PRO A 172 16.26 23.62 21.91
N ALA A 173 17.07 22.77 22.56
CA ALA A 173 17.56 21.53 21.95
C ALA A 173 16.40 20.55 21.75
N ARG A 174 15.58 20.32 22.77
CA ARG A 174 14.41 19.44 22.66
C ARG A 174 13.34 20.02 21.72
N LEU A 175 13.12 21.33 21.73
CA LEU A 175 12.19 21.99 20.80
C LEU A 175 12.59 21.76 19.33
N SER A 176 13.89 21.78 19.02
CA SER A 176 14.38 21.49 17.66
C SER A 176 13.97 20.10 17.16
N MET A 177 13.96 19.10 18.05
CA MET A 177 13.52 17.73 17.73
C MET A 177 12.01 17.67 17.46
N ALA A 178 11.21 18.43 18.23
CA ALA A 178 9.77 18.53 18.00
C ALA A 178 9.48 19.19 16.64
N VAL A 179 10.19 20.29 16.31
CA VAL A 179 10.08 20.95 15.00
C VAL A 179 10.45 19.98 13.88
N MET A 180 11.53 19.20 14.05
CA MET A 180 11.92 18.19 13.07
C MET A 180 10.82 17.15 12.83
N LEU A 181 10.18 16.62 13.88
CA LEU A 181 9.07 15.66 13.72
C LEU A 181 7.84 16.28 13.04
N VAL A 182 7.50 17.52 13.42
CA VAL A 182 6.39 18.27 12.83
C VAL A 182 6.65 18.53 11.34
N ALA A 183 7.89 18.78 10.94
CA ALA A 183 8.29 18.93 9.53
C ALA A 183 8.42 17.59 8.79
N ALA A 184 8.87 16.53 9.47
CA ALA A 184 9.05 15.21 8.88
C ALA A 184 7.70 14.57 8.51
N LEU A 185 6.67 14.77 9.32
CA LEU A 185 5.34 14.18 9.07
C LEU A 185 4.74 14.58 7.69
N PRO A 186 4.62 15.88 7.32
CA PRO A 186 4.14 16.27 6.00
C PRO A 186 5.13 15.87 4.88
N PHE A 187 6.44 15.87 5.14
CA PHE A 187 7.43 15.41 4.18
C PHE A 187 7.26 13.92 3.82
N PHE A 188 7.16 13.04 4.83
CA PHE A 188 6.91 11.62 4.60
C PHE A 188 5.51 11.35 4.05
N ALA A 189 4.51 12.16 4.41
CA ALA A 189 3.19 12.10 3.78
C ALA A 189 3.27 12.44 2.28
N TYR A 190 4.07 13.44 1.89
CA TYR A 190 4.33 13.77 0.49
C TYR A 190 5.03 12.62 -0.24
N ILE A 191 6.10 12.05 0.34
CA ILE A 191 6.81 10.90 -0.24
C ILE A 191 5.88 9.69 -0.40
N SER A 192 5.07 9.38 0.61
CA SER A 192 4.11 8.27 0.57
C SER A 192 3.06 8.48 -0.52
N ARG A 193 2.53 9.70 -0.69
CA ARG A 193 1.63 10.06 -1.80
C ARG A 193 2.30 9.94 -3.16
N HIS A 194 3.58 10.32 -3.27
CA HIS A 194 4.34 10.19 -4.51
C HIS A 194 4.56 8.71 -4.87
N LEU A 195 4.92 7.87 -3.90
CA LEU A 195 5.01 6.41 -4.09
C LEU A 195 3.67 5.80 -4.50
N HIS A 196 2.58 6.24 -3.87
CA HIS A 196 1.21 5.85 -4.24
C HIS A 196 0.91 6.16 -5.71
N ALA A 197 1.14 7.41 -6.13
CA ALA A 197 0.89 7.85 -7.49
C ALA A 197 1.73 7.08 -8.52
N SER A 198 3.01 6.83 -8.22
CA SER A 198 3.89 6.05 -9.08
C SER A 198 3.44 4.59 -9.25
N ALA A 199 3.00 3.95 -8.16
CA ALA A 199 2.49 2.59 -8.23
C ALA A 199 1.13 2.50 -8.97
N VAL A 200 0.25 3.49 -8.75
CA VAL A 200 -1.00 3.66 -9.50
C VAL A 200 -0.72 3.77 -11.00
N MET A 201 0.25 4.60 -11.39
CA MET A 201 0.66 4.78 -12.79
C MET A 201 1.26 3.50 -13.39
N MET A 202 2.08 2.78 -12.62
CA MET A 202 2.66 1.51 -13.09
C MET A 202 1.56 0.47 -13.38
N LEU A 203 0.53 0.40 -12.53
CA LEU A 203 -0.61 -0.49 -12.76
C LEU A 203 -1.43 -0.08 -13.99
N SER A 204 -1.68 1.22 -14.20
CA SER A 204 -2.42 1.66 -15.38
C SER A 204 -1.68 1.32 -16.67
N PHE A 205 -0.36 1.51 -16.72
CA PHE A 205 0.44 1.14 -17.89
C PHE A 205 0.43 -0.37 -18.15
N ARG A 206 0.48 -1.19 -17.10
CA ARG A 206 0.37 -2.65 -17.26
C ARG A 206 -0.98 -3.03 -17.85
N SER A 207 -2.08 -2.47 -17.35
CA SER A 207 -3.43 -2.73 -17.86
C SER A 207 -3.61 -2.26 -19.30
N GLU A 208 -3.09 -1.10 -19.67
CA GLU A 208 -3.15 -0.59 -21.04
C GLU A 208 -2.38 -1.49 -21.99
N LYS A 209 -1.16 -1.89 -21.62
CA LYS A 209 -0.35 -2.83 -22.39
C LYS A 209 -1.06 -4.18 -22.56
N ASP A 210 -1.67 -4.74 -21.51
CA ASP A 210 -2.40 -6.01 -21.61
C ASP A 210 -3.65 -5.89 -22.52
N SER A 211 -4.34 -4.74 -22.47
CA SER A 211 -5.45 -4.45 -23.40
C SER A 211 -4.98 -4.37 -24.85
N LEU A 212 -3.86 -3.70 -25.11
CA LEU A 212 -3.29 -3.58 -26.45
C LEU A 212 -2.82 -4.93 -27.02
N ILE A 213 -2.26 -5.81 -26.17
CA ILE A 213 -1.90 -7.18 -26.57
C ILE A 213 -3.14 -7.96 -26.99
N ALA A 214 -4.23 -7.89 -26.22
CA ALA A 214 -5.47 -8.58 -26.55
C ALA A 214 -6.09 -8.06 -27.86
N GLU A 215 -6.06 -6.75 -28.10
CA GLU A 215 -6.51 -6.16 -29.37
C GLU A 215 -5.65 -6.61 -30.55
N LEU A 216 -4.33 -6.66 -30.37
CA LEU A 216 -3.38 -7.13 -31.37
C LEU A 216 -3.57 -8.61 -31.71
N GLU A 217 -3.75 -9.46 -30.71
CA GLU A 217 -4.05 -10.89 -30.90
C GLU A 217 -5.37 -11.09 -31.66
N THR A 218 -6.40 -10.30 -31.34
CA THR A 218 -7.68 -10.34 -32.03
C THR A 218 -7.55 -9.90 -33.50
N ALA A 219 -6.82 -8.81 -33.75
CA ALA A 219 -6.56 -8.31 -35.10
C ALA A 219 -5.75 -9.31 -35.95
N ASN A 220 -4.73 -9.93 -35.35
CA ASN A 220 -3.94 -10.98 -36.00
C ASN A 220 -4.81 -12.20 -36.35
N ALA A 221 -5.64 -12.68 -35.42
CA ALA A 221 -6.55 -13.80 -35.68
C ALA A 221 -7.54 -13.48 -36.82
N MET A 222 -8.06 -12.25 -36.89
CA MET A 222 -8.92 -11.81 -37.99
C MET A 222 -8.17 -11.74 -39.32
N SER A 223 -6.92 -11.26 -39.31
CA SER A 223 -6.06 -11.20 -40.50
C SER A 223 -5.74 -12.59 -41.03
N ASP A 224 -5.37 -13.53 -40.15
CA ASP A 224 -5.08 -14.91 -40.52
C ASP A 224 -6.31 -15.63 -41.10
N GLU A 225 -7.49 -15.38 -40.52
CA GLU A 225 -8.75 -15.91 -41.05
C GLU A 225 -9.07 -15.31 -42.44
N ALA A 226 -8.88 -14.01 -42.63
CA ALA A 226 -9.09 -13.37 -43.93
C ALA A 226 -8.12 -13.93 -44.99
N ARG A 227 -6.85 -14.15 -44.61
CA ARG A 227 -5.86 -14.79 -45.47
C ARG A 227 -6.24 -16.22 -45.83
N ARG A 228 -6.67 -17.02 -44.85
CA ARG A 228 -7.14 -18.40 -45.09
C ARG A 228 -8.30 -18.44 -46.07
N ARG A 229 -9.30 -17.56 -45.91
CA ARG A 229 -10.44 -17.45 -46.85
C ARG A 229 -10.00 -17.06 -48.26
N ALA A 230 -9.02 -16.16 -48.40
CA ALA A 230 -8.48 -15.78 -49.70
C ALA A 230 -7.74 -16.96 -50.37
N GLU A 231 -6.96 -17.72 -49.60
CA GLU A 231 -6.28 -18.93 -50.08
C GLU A 231 -7.27 -20.03 -50.50
N GLU A 232 -8.34 -20.27 -49.72
CA GLU A 232 -9.43 -21.20 -50.07
C GLU A 232 -10.15 -20.80 -51.35
N ALA A 233 -10.47 -19.50 -51.52
CA ALA A 233 -11.10 -18.99 -52.73
C ALA A 233 -10.18 -19.14 -53.96
N ASN A 234 -8.87 -18.91 -53.79
CA ASN A 234 -7.90 -19.07 -54.87
C ASN A 234 -7.75 -20.54 -55.27
N LEU A 235 -7.67 -21.46 -54.30
CA LEU A 235 -7.65 -22.90 -54.55
C LEU A 235 -8.92 -23.39 -55.27
N ALA A 236 -10.10 -22.91 -54.86
CA ALA A 236 -11.36 -23.22 -55.53
C ALA A 236 -11.36 -22.74 -56.98
N LYS A 237 -10.86 -21.52 -57.24
CA LYS A 237 -10.69 -20.99 -58.60
C LYS A 237 -9.75 -21.84 -59.44
N SER A 238 -8.59 -22.24 -58.91
CA SER A 238 -7.65 -23.11 -59.63
C SER A 238 -8.25 -24.49 -59.93
N ARG A 239 -8.98 -25.10 -58.98
CA ARG A 239 -9.69 -26.37 -59.19
C ARG A 239 -10.75 -26.25 -60.29
N PHE A 240 -11.54 -25.18 -60.30
CA PHE A 240 -12.55 -24.93 -61.32
C PHE A 240 -11.94 -24.77 -62.73
N LEU A 241 -10.85 -24.00 -62.85
CA LEU A 241 -10.16 -23.84 -64.13
C LEU A 241 -9.56 -25.16 -64.64
N ALA A 242 -9.00 -25.99 -63.74
CA ALA A 242 -8.47 -27.30 -64.08
C ALA A 242 -9.56 -28.29 -64.54
N SER A 243 -10.75 -28.30 -63.93
CA SER A 243 -11.86 -29.16 -64.36
C SER A 243 -12.45 -28.72 -65.70
N MET A 244 -12.68 -27.41 -65.90
CA MET A 244 -13.14 -26.85 -67.17
C MET A 244 -12.17 -27.14 -68.32
N SER A 245 -10.87 -27.04 -68.06
CA SER A 245 -9.83 -27.42 -69.03
C SER A 245 -9.91 -28.88 -69.48
N HIS A 246 -10.42 -29.77 -68.62
CA HIS A 246 -10.57 -31.18 -68.93
C HIS A 246 -11.86 -31.47 -69.72
N GLU A 247 -12.92 -30.66 -69.55
CA GLU A 247 -14.16 -30.83 -70.32
C GLU A 247 -14.08 -30.27 -71.75
N LEU A 248 -13.23 -29.29 -72.00
CA LEU A 248 -13.07 -28.67 -73.32
C LEU A 248 -12.14 -29.44 -74.28
N ARG A 249 -11.55 -30.55 -73.83
CA ARG A 249 -10.54 -31.32 -74.57
C ARG A 249 -11.05 -32.72 -74.89
#